data_AF-A0A8B8QSX0-F1
#
_entry.id   AF-A0A8B8QSX0-F1
#
_cell.length_a   1.000
_cell.length_b   1.000
_cell.length_c   1.000
_cell.angle_alpha   90.00
_cell.angle_beta   90.00
_cell.angle_gamma   90.00
#
_symmetry.space_group_name_H-M   'P 1'
#
loop_
_entity.id
_entity.type
_entity.pdbx_description
1 polymer ?
#
loop_
_entity_poly.entity_id
_entity_poly.type
_entity_poly.pdbx_seq_one_letter_code
_entity_poly.pdbx_strand_id
1 'polypeptide(L)'
;MTGHVGDFGLARFLPEATHKLLVHQSSSIGVKGSFGYVAPEYGSGSAISIEGDVYSFGVLVLEMFTGKRPTNDMFENGLNLHHFAKASLADQVEKVIDPILLQENQESEKRRTVAPDGKNKSWFTTLECLVSIIKIGVTCSSEYPKERMDMGDASTKLQGIRKKLVEFIVIA
;
A
#
# COMPACT_ATOMS: atom_id res chain seq x y z
N MET A 1 -11.19 -8.74 -12.22
CA MET A 1 -9.88 -8.45 -12.86
C MET A 1 -8.79 -9.20 -12.09
N THR A 2 -7.75 -9.71 -12.76
CA THR A 2 -6.65 -10.45 -12.12
C THR A 2 -5.33 -9.78 -12.46
N GLY A 3 -4.60 -9.33 -11.43
CA GLY A 3 -3.25 -8.76 -11.59
C GLY A 3 -2.18 -9.86 -11.62
N HIS A 4 -1.10 -9.64 -12.36
CA HIS A 4 0.04 -10.53 -12.45
C HIS A 4 1.32 -9.71 -12.24
N VAL A 5 2.28 -10.23 -11.47
CA VAL A 5 3.59 -9.59 -11.25
C VAL A 5 4.53 -10.00 -12.38
N GLY A 6 5.29 -9.04 -12.92
CA GLY A 6 6.22 -9.23 -14.03
C GLY A 6 7.52 -8.44 -13.84
N ASP A 7 8.34 -8.41 -14.89
CA ASP A 7 9.63 -7.70 -14.94
C ASP A 7 10.63 -8.13 -13.84
N PHE A 8 11.08 -9.38 -13.91
CA PHE A 8 12.04 -9.96 -12.97
C PHE A 8 13.51 -9.62 -13.32
N GLY A 9 13.78 -8.60 -14.15
CA GLY A 9 15.14 -8.26 -14.61
C GLY A 9 16.11 -7.83 -13.50
N LEU A 10 15.58 -7.43 -12.33
CA LEU A 10 16.34 -7.09 -11.14
C LEU A 10 16.21 -8.13 -10.01
N ALA A 11 15.38 -9.16 -10.18
CA ALA A 11 15.13 -10.16 -9.14
C ALA A 11 16.39 -10.98 -8.82
N ARG A 12 16.56 -11.35 -7.55
CA ARG A 12 17.70 -12.15 -7.09
C ARG A 12 17.25 -13.25 -6.14
N PHE A 13 17.91 -14.40 -6.23
CA PHE A 13 17.76 -15.47 -5.25
C PHE A 13 18.58 -15.13 -4.01
N LEU A 14 17.95 -15.20 -2.83
CA LEU A 14 18.59 -15.04 -1.54
C LEU A 14 18.76 -16.42 -0.89
N PRO A 15 19.98 -17.00 -0.84
CA PRO A 15 20.17 -18.29 -0.18
C PRO A 15 19.98 -18.13 1.33
N GLU A 16 19.18 -19.01 1.94
CA GLU A 16 18.71 -18.95 3.32
C GLU A 16 19.86 -18.89 4.37
N ALA A 17 21.00 -19.51 4.07
CA ALA A 17 22.22 -19.46 4.87
C ALA A 17 22.89 -18.06 4.93
N THR A 18 22.49 -17.14 4.07
CA THR A 18 23.15 -15.84 3.84
C THR A 18 22.42 -14.67 4.48
N HIS A 19 21.23 -14.86 5.08
CA HIS A 19 20.48 -13.79 5.75
C HIS A 19 21.31 -13.07 6.83
N LYS A 20 22.31 -13.74 7.42
CA LYS A 20 23.28 -13.15 8.36
C LYS A 20 24.58 -12.63 7.72
N LEU A 21 24.95 -13.13 6.54
CA LEU A 21 26.22 -12.83 5.87
C LEU A 21 26.11 -11.69 4.83
N LEU A 22 24.90 -11.40 4.32
CA LEU A 22 24.67 -10.36 3.32
C LEU A 22 24.75 -8.92 3.87
N VAL A 23 24.80 -8.73 5.19
CA VAL A 23 25.14 -7.42 5.81
C VAL A 23 26.47 -6.88 5.26
N HIS A 24 27.36 -7.75 4.75
CA HIS A 24 28.65 -7.38 4.20
C HIS A 24 28.72 -7.28 2.66
N GLN A 25 27.66 -7.61 1.92
CA GLN A 25 27.64 -7.43 0.47
C GLN A 25 26.91 -6.14 0.09
N SER A 26 27.49 -4.98 0.44
CA SER A 26 27.16 -3.75 -0.27
C SER A 26 27.46 -3.97 -1.76
N SER A 27 26.43 -3.95 -2.60
CA SER A 27 26.67 -3.89 -4.03
C SER A 27 27.32 -2.56 -4.35
N SER A 28 28.57 -2.58 -4.81
CA SER A 28 29.30 -1.41 -5.34
C SER A 28 28.69 -0.84 -6.63
N ILE A 29 27.64 -1.49 -7.14
CA ILE A 29 26.80 -1.06 -8.26
C ILE A 29 25.68 -0.25 -7.65
N GLY A 30 25.59 1.03 -8.03
CA GLY A 30 24.65 2.01 -7.46
C GLY A 30 23.19 1.55 -7.37
N VAL A 31 22.41 2.30 -6.59
CA VAL A 31 20.99 2.03 -6.31
C VAL A 31 20.23 1.71 -7.60
N LYS A 32 19.68 0.49 -7.68
CA LYS A 32 18.81 0.06 -8.77
C LYS A 32 17.37 0.00 -8.28
N GLY A 33 16.45 0.55 -9.06
CA GLY A 33 15.01 0.50 -8.80
C GLY A 33 14.28 1.70 -9.38
N SER A 34 12.97 1.71 -9.22
CA SER A 34 12.09 2.78 -9.72
C SER A 34 11.94 3.87 -8.67
N PHE A 35 12.20 5.12 -9.04
CA PHE A 35 12.09 6.26 -8.12
C PHE A 35 10.73 6.31 -7.44
N GLY A 36 10.72 6.57 -6.13
CA GLY A 36 9.52 6.53 -5.29
C GLY A 36 9.13 5.15 -4.75
N TYR A 37 9.62 4.05 -5.35
CA TYR A 37 9.41 2.69 -4.83
C TYR A 37 10.66 2.10 -4.16
N VAL A 38 11.83 2.71 -4.38
CA VAL A 38 13.08 2.26 -3.74
C VAL A 38 13.01 2.48 -2.23
N ALA A 39 13.24 1.41 -1.47
CA ALA A 39 13.33 1.48 -0.02
C ALA A 39 14.49 2.39 0.42
N PRO A 40 14.28 3.29 1.40
CA PRO A 40 15.24 4.35 1.73
C PRO A 40 16.60 3.81 2.17
N GLU A 41 16.64 2.65 2.82
CA GLU A 41 17.86 2.00 3.28
C GLU A 41 18.78 1.56 2.12
N TYR A 42 18.26 1.35 0.91
CA TYR A 42 19.07 1.04 -0.27
C TYR A 42 19.89 2.26 -0.73
N GLY A 43 19.36 3.48 -0.53
CA GLY A 43 20.11 4.72 -0.74
C GLY A 43 21.30 4.89 0.20
N SER A 44 21.24 4.24 1.37
CA SER A 44 22.31 4.21 2.37
C SER A 44 23.29 3.05 2.20
N GLY A 45 23.18 2.26 1.12
CA GLY A 45 24.09 1.14 0.82
C GLY A 45 23.73 -0.19 1.47
N SER A 46 22.51 -0.33 2.00
CA SER A 46 22.00 -1.61 2.52
C SER A 46 21.89 -2.66 1.42
N ALA A 47 22.08 -3.92 1.79
CA ALA A 47 21.88 -5.04 0.88
C ALA A 47 20.40 -5.20 0.51
N ILE A 48 20.14 -5.76 -0.67
CA ILE A 48 18.79 -6.13 -1.09
C ILE A 48 18.16 -7.13 -0.12
N SER A 49 16.87 -6.99 0.14
CA SER A 49 16.16 -7.81 1.11
C SER A 49 14.68 -7.93 0.77
N ILE A 50 14.01 -8.91 1.40
CA ILE A 50 12.56 -9.12 1.28
C ILE A 50 11.81 -7.88 1.82
N GLU A 51 12.33 -7.24 2.86
CA GLU A 51 11.73 -6.05 3.46
C GLU A 51 11.73 -4.86 2.49
N GLY A 52 12.69 -4.77 1.56
CA GLY A 52 12.65 -3.75 0.51
C GLY A 52 11.57 -4.01 -0.54
N ASP A 53 11.26 -5.27 -0.83
CA ASP A 53 10.09 -5.63 -1.65
C ASP A 53 8.78 -5.29 -0.92
N VAL A 54 8.72 -5.50 0.40
CA VAL A 54 7.59 -5.07 1.25
C VAL A 54 7.39 -3.55 1.20
N TYR A 55 8.48 -2.77 1.23
CA TYR A 55 8.39 -1.31 1.08
C TYR A 55 7.76 -0.92 -0.25
N SER A 56 8.29 -1.48 -1.35
CA SER A 56 7.81 -1.22 -2.71
C SER A 56 6.33 -1.58 -2.87
N PHE A 57 5.92 -2.71 -2.27
CA PHE A 57 4.53 -3.12 -2.21
C PHE A 57 3.66 -2.14 -1.42
N GLY A 58 4.13 -1.66 -0.27
CA GLY A 58 3.43 -0.64 0.52
C GLY A 58 3.18 0.63 -0.28
N VAL A 59 4.18 1.12 -1.00
CA VAL A 59 4.06 2.26 -1.91
C VAL A 59 3.02 2.00 -3.01
N LEU A 60 3.05 0.82 -3.64
CA LEU A 60 2.07 0.45 -4.67
C LEU A 60 0.63 0.42 -4.12
N VAL A 61 0.42 -0.11 -2.91
CA VAL A 61 -0.89 -0.07 -2.24
C VAL A 61 -1.33 1.37 -2.02
N LEU A 62 -0.44 2.24 -1.52
CA LEU A 62 -0.79 3.64 -1.34
C LEU A 62 -1.11 4.34 -2.67
N GLU A 63 -0.35 4.08 -3.72
CA GLU A 63 -0.60 4.66 -5.05
C GLU A 63 -2.00 4.27 -5.55
N MET A 64 -2.34 2.97 -5.50
CA MET A 64 -3.64 2.47 -5.97
C MET A 64 -4.83 3.10 -5.24
N PHE A 65 -4.73 3.30 -3.92
CA PHE A 65 -5.86 3.76 -3.12
C PHE A 65 -5.92 5.27 -2.92
N THR A 66 -4.85 6.00 -3.23
CA THR A 66 -4.82 7.48 -3.18
C THR A 66 -4.93 8.14 -4.56
N GLY A 67 -4.76 7.36 -5.63
CA GLY A 67 -4.69 7.85 -7.01
C GLY A 67 -3.44 8.69 -7.29
N LYS A 68 -2.45 8.70 -6.39
CA LYS A 68 -1.28 9.57 -6.46
C LYS A 68 -0.03 8.75 -6.75
N ARG A 69 0.65 9.11 -7.85
CA ARG A 69 1.96 8.55 -8.19
C ARG A 69 2.98 8.90 -7.11
N PRO A 70 3.89 8.00 -6.72
CA PRO A 70 4.96 8.30 -5.76
C PRO A 70 5.88 9.46 -6.19
N THR A 71 5.88 9.79 -7.48
CA THR A 71 6.66 10.87 -8.09
C THR A 71 5.83 12.11 -8.42
N ASN A 72 4.64 12.27 -7.84
CA ASN A 72 3.81 13.44 -8.05
C ASN A 72 4.54 14.71 -7.58
N ASP A 73 4.42 15.80 -8.34
CA ASP A 73 5.08 17.09 -8.05
C ASP A 73 4.73 17.66 -6.67
N MET A 74 3.63 17.23 -6.04
CA MET A 74 3.33 17.63 -4.65
C MET A 74 4.30 17.04 -3.61
N PHE A 75 5.08 16.01 -3.98
CA PHE A 75 6.01 15.29 -3.09
C PHE A 75 7.42 15.89 -3.20
N GLU A 76 7.58 17.07 -2.61
CA GLU A 76 8.84 17.82 -2.54
C GLU A 76 9.33 17.95 -1.09
N ASN A 77 10.59 18.38 -0.93
CA ASN A 77 11.17 18.74 0.37
C ASN A 77 11.10 17.62 1.44
N GLY A 78 11.25 16.36 1.01
CA GLY A 78 11.21 15.19 1.90
C GLY A 78 9.79 14.67 2.19
N LEU A 79 8.74 15.34 1.69
CA LEU A 79 7.42 14.75 1.64
C LEU A 79 7.39 13.67 0.57
N ASN A 80 6.86 12.49 0.91
CA ASN A 80 6.65 11.39 -0.01
C ASN A 80 5.26 10.80 0.23
N LEU A 81 4.86 9.86 -0.63
CA LEU A 81 3.55 9.22 -0.56
C LEU A 81 3.29 8.52 0.79
N HIS A 82 4.31 7.90 1.40
CA HIS A 82 4.21 7.31 2.73
C HIS A 82 3.88 8.36 3.79
N HIS A 83 4.66 9.45 3.87
CA HIS A 83 4.45 10.52 4.84
C HIS A 83 3.10 11.21 4.66
N PHE A 84 2.70 11.44 3.40
CA PHE A 84 1.39 11.98 3.07
C PHE A 84 0.25 11.09 3.58
N ALA A 85 0.30 9.79 3.30
CA ALA A 85 -0.71 8.84 3.76
C ALA A 85 -0.71 8.69 5.29
N LYS A 86 0.48 8.64 5.91
CA LYS A 86 0.66 8.51 7.36
C LYS A 86 0.10 9.71 8.12
N ALA A 87 0.37 10.93 7.67
CA ALA A 87 -0.18 12.15 8.26
C ALA A 87 -1.71 12.16 8.17
N SER A 88 -2.25 11.67 7.07
CA SER A 88 -3.68 11.66 6.80
C SER A 88 -4.46 10.65 7.64
N LEU A 89 -3.80 9.60 8.14
CA LEU A 89 -4.39 8.69 9.12
C LEU A 89 -4.62 9.32 10.49
N ALA A 90 -3.89 10.39 10.83
CA ALA A 90 -4.05 11.12 12.09
C ALA A 90 -5.06 12.28 12.00
N ASP A 91 -5.36 12.73 10.79
CA ASP A 91 -6.25 13.87 10.52
C ASP A 91 -7.53 13.41 9.78
N GLN A 92 -7.59 13.61 8.45
CA GLN A 92 -8.77 13.27 7.63
C GLN A 92 -8.42 12.36 6.45
N VAL A 93 -8.43 11.06 6.71
CA VAL A 93 -8.10 10.01 5.74
C VAL A 93 -8.97 10.02 4.47
N GLU A 94 -10.23 10.47 4.59
CA GLU A 94 -11.17 10.64 3.46
C GLU A 94 -10.61 11.53 2.35
N LYS A 95 -9.81 12.54 2.69
CA LYS A 95 -9.23 13.49 1.72
C LYS A 95 -8.09 12.88 0.89
N VAL A 96 -7.56 11.74 1.32
CA VAL A 96 -6.41 11.10 0.70
C VAL A 96 -6.79 9.93 -0.18
N ILE A 97 -7.93 9.31 0.10
CA ILE A 97 -8.51 8.28 -0.76
C ILE A 97 -8.82 8.89 -2.13
N ASP A 98 -8.57 8.11 -3.18
CA ASP A 98 -8.90 8.51 -4.55
C ASP A 98 -10.40 8.90 -4.65
N PRO A 99 -10.72 10.13 -5.10
CA PRO A 99 -12.09 10.58 -5.27
C PRO A 99 -12.94 9.65 -6.14
N ILE A 100 -12.33 8.95 -7.12
CA ILE A 100 -13.04 7.99 -7.98
C ILE A 100 -13.56 6.81 -7.15
N LEU A 101 -12.77 6.31 -6.19
CA LEU A 101 -13.18 5.23 -5.29
C LEU A 101 -14.32 5.67 -4.36
N LEU A 102 -14.37 6.95 -4.00
CA LEU A 102 -15.46 7.53 -3.20
C LEU A 102 -16.72 7.75 -4.06
N GLN A 103 -16.55 8.09 -5.34
CA GLN A 103 -17.64 8.42 -6.26
C GLN A 103 -18.32 7.18 -6.87
N GLU A 104 -17.58 6.09 -7.15
CA GLU A 104 -18.15 4.80 -7.56
C GLU A 104 -19.16 4.28 -6.52
N ASN A 105 -18.92 4.55 -5.23
CA ASN A 105 -19.89 4.25 -4.17
C ASN A 105 -21.18 5.06 -4.37
N GLN A 106 -21.09 6.38 -4.59
CA GLN A 106 -22.25 7.27 -4.78
C GLN A 106 -23.07 7.00 -6.06
N GLU A 107 -22.43 6.50 -7.13
CA GLU A 107 -23.11 6.25 -8.41
C GLU A 107 -23.74 4.86 -8.48
N SER A 108 -23.19 3.88 -7.76
CA SER A 108 -23.88 2.62 -7.44
C SER A 108 -25.12 2.84 -6.57
N GLU A 109 -25.11 3.88 -5.73
CA GLU A 109 -26.19 4.25 -4.80
C GLU A 109 -27.42 4.88 -5.48
N LYS A 110 -27.24 5.70 -6.54
CA LYS A 110 -28.37 6.35 -7.25
C LYS A 110 -29.33 5.37 -7.96
N ARG A 111 -28.91 4.12 -8.15
CA ARG A 111 -29.74 3.07 -8.79
C ARG A 111 -30.62 2.29 -7.82
N ARG A 112 -30.54 2.53 -6.50
CA ARG A 112 -31.25 1.74 -5.46
C ARG A 112 -32.39 2.56 -4.82
N THR A 113 -33.65 2.17 -5.03
CA THR A 113 -34.88 2.91 -4.69
C THR A 113 -35.42 2.70 -3.26
N VAL A 114 -34.63 2.25 -2.28
CA VAL A 114 -35.15 1.80 -0.96
C VAL A 114 -34.65 2.64 0.24
N ALA A 115 -35.47 2.71 1.30
CA ALA A 115 -35.45 3.62 2.47
C ALA A 115 -34.16 3.63 3.36
N PRO A 116 -33.95 4.65 4.23
CA PRO A 116 -32.61 5.07 4.72
C PRO A 116 -31.93 4.33 5.87
N ASP A 117 -32.55 3.34 6.51
CA ASP A 117 -32.07 2.88 7.82
C ASP A 117 -30.75 2.06 7.79
N GLY A 118 -30.40 1.47 6.64
CA GLY A 118 -29.15 0.70 6.44
C GLY A 118 -28.00 1.47 5.75
N LYS A 119 -28.21 2.73 5.35
CA LYS A 119 -27.37 3.45 4.37
C LYS A 119 -26.03 3.92 4.93
N ASN A 120 -26.06 4.54 6.12
CA ASN A 120 -24.84 5.02 6.77
C ASN A 120 -23.89 3.89 7.13
N LYS A 121 -24.42 2.69 7.40
CA LYS A 121 -23.63 1.52 7.77
C LYS A 121 -22.75 1.04 6.61
N SER A 122 -23.29 1.00 5.39
CA SER A 122 -22.54 0.54 4.20
C SER A 122 -21.36 1.44 3.88
N TRP A 123 -21.60 2.76 3.80
CA TRP A 123 -20.53 3.74 3.56
C TRP A 123 -19.47 3.68 4.65
N PHE A 124 -19.89 3.66 5.92
CA PHE A 124 -18.97 3.62 7.04
C PHE A 124 -18.07 2.38 7.00
N THR A 125 -18.62 1.20 6.65
CA THR A 125 -17.82 -0.02 6.52
C THR A 125 -16.88 0.00 5.33
N THR A 126 -17.29 0.54 4.17
CA THR A 126 -16.38 0.75 3.03
C THR A 126 -15.23 1.66 3.41
N LEU A 127 -15.54 2.78 4.08
CA LEU A 127 -14.53 3.72 4.55
C LEU A 127 -13.58 3.07 5.56
N GLU A 128 -14.08 2.32 6.54
CA GLU A 128 -13.25 1.55 7.48
C GLU A 128 -12.30 0.57 6.77
N CYS A 129 -12.78 -0.07 5.70
CA CYS A 129 -11.97 -0.96 4.87
C CYS A 129 -10.86 -0.17 4.15
N LEU A 130 -11.19 0.97 3.54
CA LEU A 130 -10.21 1.84 2.87
C LEU A 130 -9.16 2.36 3.85
N VAL A 131 -9.58 2.81 5.03
CA VAL A 131 -8.67 3.21 6.12
C VAL A 131 -7.74 2.06 6.51
N SER A 132 -8.27 0.84 6.61
CA SER A 132 -7.48 -0.35 6.93
C SER A 132 -6.46 -0.67 5.84
N ILE A 133 -6.81 -0.48 4.56
CA ILE A 133 -5.89 -0.66 3.43
C ILE A 133 -4.78 0.40 3.46
N ILE A 134 -5.10 1.67 3.69
CA ILE A 134 -4.10 2.73 3.83
C ILE A 134 -3.17 2.45 5.00
N LYS A 135 -3.70 1.97 6.14
CA LYS A 135 -2.88 1.53 7.28
C LYS A 135 -1.90 0.42 6.89
N ILE A 136 -2.34 -0.59 6.13
CA ILE A 136 -1.46 -1.65 5.62
C ILE A 136 -0.36 -1.04 4.74
N GLY A 137 -0.73 -0.19 3.77
CA GLY A 137 0.23 0.50 2.91
C GLY A 137 1.28 1.29 3.68
N VAL A 138 0.86 2.07 4.69
CA VAL A 138 1.75 2.83 5.58
C VAL A 138 2.66 1.92 6.39
N THR A 139 2.14 0.84 6.98
CA THR A 139 2.98 -0.10 7.76
C THR A 139 4.00 -0.82 6.87
N CYS A 140 3.60 -1.30 5.69
CA CYS A 140 4.51 -1.95 4.74
C CYS A 140 5.59 -0.98 4.21
N SER A 141 5.28 0.30 4.04
CA SER A 141 6.21 1.33 3.55
C SER A 141 6.95 2.09 4.66
N SER A 142 7.08 1.54 5.88
CA SER A 142 7.88 2.18 6.94
C SER A 142 9.32 2.39 6.48
N GLU A 143 9.93 3.50 6.91
CA GLU A 143 11.34 3.78 6.66
C GLU A 143 12.26 2.73 7.28
N TYR A 144 11.86 2.13 8.39
CA TYR A 144 12.64 1.11 9.09
C TYR A 144 12.19 -0.30 8.69
N PRO A 145 13.07 -1.14 8.11
CA PRO A 145 12.72 -2.50 7.68
C PRO A 145 12.04 -3.35 8.77
N LYS A 146 12.48 -3.21 10.01
CA LYS A 146 11.97 -3.97 11.17
C LYS A 146 10.54 -3.60 11.58
N GLU A 147 10.06 -2.44 11.17
CA GLU A 147 8.69 -1.99 11.45
C GLU A 147 7.72 -2.40 10.34
N ARG A 148 8.23 -2.93 9.22
CA ARG A 148 7.40 -3.35 8.10
C ARG A 148 6.68 -4.64 8.43
N MET A 149 5.44 -4.72 7.99
CA MET A 149 4.63 -5.94 8.12
C MET A 149 5.16 -7.02 7.18
N ASP A 150 5.14 -8.28 7.63
CA ASP A 150 5.43 -9.41 6.74
C ASP A 150 4.46 -9.44 5.53
N MET A 151 4.95 -9.89 4.39
CA MET A 151 4.15 -9.94 3.16
C MET A 151 2.96 -10.92 3.29
N GLY A 152 3.15 -12.03 4.00
CA GLY A 152 2.09 -12.98 4.31
C GLY A 152 1.02 -12.38 5.21
N ASP A 153 1.42 -11.60 6.22
CA ASP A 153 0.51 -10.85 7.09
C ASP A 153 -0.28 -9.79 6.30
N ALA A 154 0.40 -9.03 5.43
CA ALA A 154 -0.24 -8.03 4.57
C ALA A 154 -1.27 -8.68 3.65
N SER A 155 -0.91 -9.78 2.99
CA SER A 155 -1.81 -10.58 2.15
C SER A 155 -3.02 -11.09 2.94
N THR A 156 -2.81 -11.65 4.13
CA THR A 156 -3.88 -12.17 4.99
C THR A 156 -4.86 -11.05 5.39
N LYS A 157 -4.35 -9.88 5.81
CA LYS A 157 -5.19 -8.73 6.17
C LYS A 157 -5.98 -8.21 4.97
N LEU A 158 -5.35 -8.06 3.80
CA LEU A 158 -6.02 -7.62 2.57
C LEU A 158 -7.10 -8.61 2.13
N GLN A 159 -6.85 -9.91 2.23
CA GLN A 159 -7.87 -10.93 1.97
C GLN A 159 -9.05 -10.84 2.93
N GLY A 160 -8.80 -10.56 4.21
CA GLY A 160 -9.85 -10.30 5.20
C GLY A 160 -10.70 -9.08 4.84
N ILE A 161 -10.06 -7.99 4.42
CA ILE A 161 -10.76 -6.77 3.96
C ILE A 161 -11.60 -7.07 2.71
N ARG A 162 -11.04 -7.80 1.74
CA ARG A 162 -11.76 -8.22 0.53
C ARG A 162 -13.00 -9.03 0.87
N LYS A 163 -12.91 -10.00 1.79
CA LYS A 163 -14.06 -10.81 2.23
C LYS A 163 -15.16 -9.92 2.79
N LYS A 164 -14.82 -8.99 3.68
CA LYS A 164 -15.78 -8.01 4.22
C LYS A 164 -16.46 -7.24 3.10
N LEU A 165 -15.70 -6.63 2.19
CA LEU A 165 -16.26 -5.85 1.07
C LEU A 165 -17.17 -6.68 0.15
N VAL A 166 -16.80 -7.93 -0.16
CA VAL A 166 -17.58 -8.83 -1.02
C VAL A 166 -18.85 -9.34 -0.33
N GLU A 167 -18.78 -9.69 0.97
CA GLU A 167 -19.95 -10.10 1.75
C GLU A 167 -21.03 -9.01 1.74
N PHE A 168 -20.66 -7.72 1.74
CA PHE A 168 -21.62 -6.63 1.65
C PHE A 168 -22.22 -6.45 0.23
N ILE A 169 -21.46 -6.72 -0.83
CA ILE A 169 -21.96 -6.63 -2.22
C ILE A 169 -22.91 -7.80 -2.52
N VAL A 170 -22.72 -8.98 -1.92
CA VAL A 170 -23.57 -10.16 -2.16
C VAL A 170 -24.87 -10.13 -1.36
N ILE A 171 -24.92 -9.41 -0.24
CA ILE A 171 -26.10 -9.32 0.63
C ILE A 171 -27.03 -8.13 0.25
N ALA A 172 -26.56 -7.20 -0.59
CA ALA A 172 -27.29 -5.96 -0.96
C ALA A 172 -27.72 -5.92 -2.44
#